data_AF-A0A9D9GZ61-F1
#
_entry.id   AF-A0A9D9GZ61-F1
#
_cell.length_a   1.000
_cell.length_b   1.000
_cell.length_c   1.000
_cell.angle_alpha   90.00
_cell.angle_beta   90.00
_cell.angle_gamma   90.00
#
_symmetry.space_group_name_H-M   'P 1'
#
loop_
_entity.id
_entity.type
_entity.pdbx_description
1 polymer ?
#
loop_
_entity_poly.entity_id
_entity_poly.type
_entity_poly.pdbx_seq_one_letter_code
_entity_poly.pdbx_strand_id
1 'polypeptide(L)'
;MKENSFKYACLFGGGAIRGVAYCGTIKAMEELGIDAGIIAGSSVGSIIAGLLAVGYSAQELKEIFLQVNFELFRDLQFALGPQFALSKGEVFLDWIRELIEQKFYGEKYKKGSHRAVTFSDLSKNLVIITTDLSSFECKEFSKEETPDFEIATAIRISCSMPGLMKPIEYNNRVLVDGDLQKGSPMWRLSKNLQPENERILEFRLEGDFEGNDKNTIEYINSLYSYATSIATEFIMEIYNKNDKYDYIVINTGDVNIVDFNLPADKRENLMQIGYNQTMGYFNEVLPQKKKLLFDVYSEIESFLKKIKSNIKSNNIKKARVLLADMFMYLCDSIDLIDAKDYKELKEFKEIFLSNLIFPALFGKTGIKNEKLVMCTLEKVNGLVSSKVAEYKEFLEL
;
A
#
# COMPACT_ATOMS: atom_id res chain seq x y z
N MET A 1 -20.55 2.42 -13.29
CA MET A 1 -19.31 2.85 -12.60
C MET A 1 -18.23 2.93 -13.66
N LYS A 2 -17.33 3.93 -13.58
CA LYS A 2 -16.18 4.03 -14.49
C LYS A 2 -15.26 2.86 -14.19
N GLU A 3 -14.98 2.02 -15.18
CA GLU A 3 -14.10 0.87 -15.01
C GLU A 3 -12.67 1.38 -14.75
N ASN A 4 -12.02 0.90 -13.70
CA ASN A 4 -10.71 1.41 -13.29
C ASN A 4 -9.61 0.85 -14.21
N SER A 5 -8.93 1.71 -14.95
CA SER A 5 -7.86 1.31 -15.89
C SER A 5 -6.50 1.09 -15.21
N PHE A 6 -6.35 1.47 -13.93
CA PHE A 6 -5.08 1.36 -13.23
C PHE A 6 -4.84 -0.05 -12.66
N LYS A 7 -3.59 -0.50 -12.75
CA LYS A 7 -3.11 -1.69 -12.04
C LYS A 7 -2.59 -1.32 -10.66
N TYR A 8 -3.01 -2.05 -9.65
CA TYR A 8 -2.67 -1.77 -8.25
C TYR A 8 -2.02 -2.97 -7.56
N ALA A 9 -0.99 -2.67 -6.76
CA ALA A 9 -0.63 -3.47 -5.60
C ALA A 9 -1.42 -2.94 -4.40
N CYS A 10 -2.15 -3.81 -3.71
CA CYS A 10 -3.05 -3.43 -2.62
C CYS A 10 -2.46 -3.82 -1.26
N LEU A 11 -2.32 -2.83 -0.38
CA LEU A 11 -1.63 -2.97 0.90
C LEU A 11 -2.61 -2.64 2.04
N PHE A 12 -2.83 -3.59 2.95
CA PHE A 12 -3.81 -3.46 4.03
C PHE A 12 -3.11 -3.30 5.39
N GLY A 13 -3.16 -2.10 5.97
CA GLY A 13 -2.61 -1.80 7.30
C GLY A 13 -3.38 -2.45 8.44
N GLY A 14 -2.78 -2.48 9.64
CA GLY A 14 -3.42 -2.98 10.85
C GLY A 14 -4.36 -1.97 11.50
N GLY A 15 -5.11 -2.47 12.49
CA GLY A 15 -6.15 -1.72 13.22
C GLY A 15 -7.05 -2.60 14.11
N ALA A 16 -6.61 -3.82 14.44
CA ALA A 16 -7.37 -4.81 15.21
C ALA A 16 -8.82 -4.97 14.74
N ILE A 17 -9.82 -4.81 15.62
CA ILE A 17 -11.24 -5.01 15.29
C ILE A 17 -11.76 -4.06 14.20
N ARG A 18 -11.11 -2.91 13.97
CA ARG A 18 -11.45 -1.98 12.89
C ARG A 18 -11.34 -2.62 11.51
N GLY A 19 -10.57 -3.71 11.38
CA GLY A 19 -10.43 -4.47 10.13
C GLY A 19 -11.72 -5.09 9.61
N VAL A 20 -12.80 -5.14 10.41
CA VAL A 20 -14.15 -5.44 9.89
C VAL A 20 -14.52 -4.50 8.74
N ALA A 21 -14.09 -3.25 8.78
CA ALA A 21 -14.35 -2.27 7.71
C ALA A 21 -13.77 -2.70 6.36
N TYR A 22 -12.67 -3.47 6.36
CA TYR A 22 -12.09 -3.95 5.11
C TYR A 22 -13.03 -4.84 4.31
N CYS A 23 -13.99 -5.55 4.91
CA CYS A 23 -14.95 -6.34 4.13
C CYS A 23 -15.74 -5.45 3.16
N GLY A 24 -16.10 -4.23 3.58
CA GLY A 24 -16.72 -3.24 2.70
C GLY A 24 -15.76 -2.63 1.70
N THR A 25 -14.51 -2.38 2.11
CA THR A 25 -13.45 -1.96 1.18
C THR A 25 -13.24 -2.96 0.05
N ILE A 26 -13.16 -4.26 0.35
CA ILE A 26 -12.99 -5.30 -0.66
C ILE A 26 -14.21 -5.35 -1.58
N LYS A 27 -15.42 -5.22 -1.04
CA LYS A 27 -16.63 -5.12 -1.86
C LYS A 27 -16.55 -3.95 -2.85
N ALA A 28 -16.13 -2.76 -2.38
CA ALA A 28 -15.94 -1.61 -3.25
C ALA A 28 -14.86 -1.87 -4.31
N MET A 29 -13.75 -2.51 -3.95
CA MET A 29 -12.69 -2.89 -4.89
C MET A 29 -13.19 -3.85 -5.98
N GLU A 30 -13.98 -4.87 -5.62
CA GLU A 30 -14.60 -5.80 -6.57
C GLU A 30 -15.53 -5.06 -7.55
N GLU A 31 -16.39 -4.16 -7.06
CA GLU A 31 -17.30 -3.36 -7.90
C GLU A 31 -16.56 -2.37 -8.82
N LEU A 32 -15.37 -1.91 -8.41
CA LEU A 32 -14.48 -1.06 -9.19
C LEU A 32 -13.59 -1.84 -10.18
N GLY A 33 -13.65 -3.17 -10.16
CA GLY A 33 -12.83 -4.04 -11.02
C GLY A 33 -11.35 -4.09 -10.62
N ILE A 34 -11.01 -3.80 -9.36
CA ILE A 34 -9.63 -3.81 -8.88
C ILE A 34 -9.22 -5.23 -8.52
N ASP A 35 -8.43 -5.87 -9.40
CA ASP A 35 -7.76 -7.15 -9.13
C ASP A 35 -6.26 -6.92 -8.90
N ALA A 36 -5.82 -7.10 -7.66
CA ALA A 36 -4.44 -6.87 -7.26
C ALA A 36 -3.58 -8.13 -7.48
N GLY A 37 -2.51 -7.98 -8.27
CA GLY A 37 -1.51 -9.03 -8.48
C GLY A 37 -0.55 -9.17 -7.29
N ILE A 38 -0.27 -8.05 -6.62
CA ILE A 38 0.49 -7.99 -5.37
C ILE A 38 -0.46 -7.56 -4.26
N ILE A 39 -0.50 -8.35 -3.19
CA ILE A 39 -1.33 -8.08 -2.01
C ILE A 39 -0.46 -8.17 -0.78
N ALA A 40 -0.55 -7.18 0.10
CA ALA A 40 0.21 -7.16 1.34
C ALA A 40 -0.66 -6.82 2.53
N GLY A 41 -0.24 -7.27 3.71
CA GLY A 41 -0.95 -6.91 4.92
C GLY A 41 -0.14 -7.03 6.20
N SER A 42 -0.59 -6.27 7.19
CA SER A 42 -0.07 -6.25 8.56
C SER A 42 -1.22 -6.41 9.55
N SER A 43 -1.05 -7.21 10.61
CA SER A 43 -2.08 -7.47 11.62
C SER A 43 -3.38 -7.97 10.97
N VAL A 44 -4.54 -7.39 11.30
CA VAL A 44 -5.81 -7.69 10.64
C VAL A 44 -5.77 -7.54 9.11
N GLY A 45 -4.93 -6.65 8.58
CA GLY A 45 -4.68 -6.53 7.15
C GLY A 45 -3.98 -7.76 6.56
N SER A 46 -3.15 -8.48 7.32
CA SER A 46 -2.55 -9.75 6.88
C SER A 46 -3.57 -10.88 6.74
N ILE A 47 -4.63 -10.86 7.56
CA ILE A 47 -5.78 -11.77 7.43
C ILE A 47 -6.49 -11.50 6.10
N ILE A 48 -6.83 -10.24 5.84
CA ILE A 48 -7.48 -9.84 4.57
C ILE A 48 -6.59 -10.21 3.38
N ALA A 49 -5.30 -9.84 3.42
CA ALA A 49 -4.35 -10.13 2.37
C ALA A 49 -4.22 -11.64 2.08
N GLY A 50 -4.07 -12.46 3.13
CA GLY A 50 -3.94 -13.91 3.00
C GLY A 50 -5.20 -14.57 2.46
N LEU A 51 -6.37 -14.17 2.94
CA LEU A 51 -7.65 -14.72 2.47
C LEU A 51 -7.92 -14.31 1.01
N LEU A 52 -7.66 -13.05 0.63
CA LEU A 52 -7.77 -12.63 -0.77
C LEU A 52 -6.79 -13.37 -1.68
N ALA A 53 -5.58 -13.66 -1.19
CA ALA A 53 -4.56 -14.35 -1.96
C ALA A 53 -4.93 -15.82 -2.28
N VAL A 54 -5.70 -16.48 -1.41
CA VAL A 54 -6.26 -17.81 -1.68
C VAL A 54 -7.62 -17.77 -2.39
N GLY A 55 -8.12 -16.57 -2.72
CA GLY A 55 -9.28 -16.37 -3.59
C GLY A 55 -10.61 -16.16 -2.88
N TYR A 56 -10.62 -15.76 -1.60
CA TYR A 56 -11.87 -15.34 -0.94
C TYR A 56 -12.43 -14.07 -1.60
N SER A 57 -13.76 -14.06 -1.77
CA SER A 57 -14.55 -12.89 -2.23
C SER A 57 -14.95 -11.98 -1.08
N ALA A 58 -15.37 -10.75 -1.39
CA ALA A 58 -15.89 -9.81 -0.38
C ALA A 58 -17.07 -10.39 0.40
N GLN A 59 -17.95 -11.14 -0.28
CA GLN A 59 -19.12 -11.76 0.35
C GLN A 59 -18.71 -12.83 1.37
N GLU A 60 -17.75 -13.70 1.01
CA GLU A 60 -17.26 -14.73 1.95
C GLU A 60 -16.51 -14.09 3.12
N LEU A 61 -15.72 -13.02 2.89
CA LEU A 61 -15.07 -12.26 3.96
C LEU A 61 -16.10 -11.66 4.92
N LYS A 62 -17.19 -11.08 4.39
CA LYS A 62 -18.30 -10.58 5.22
C LYS A 62 -18.87 -11.69 6.10
N GLU A 63 -19.14 -12.86 5.56
CA GLU A 63 -19.69 -13.99 6.32
C GLU A 63 -18.75 -14.44 7.45
N ILE A 64 -17.44 -14.55 7.16
CA ILE A 64 -16.42 -14.87 8.15
C ILE A 64 -16.40 -13.84 9.29
N PHE A 65 -16.34 -12.55 8.96
CA PHE A 65 -16.21 -11.48 9.96
C PHE A 65 -17.50 -11.23 10.77
N LEU A 66 -18.67 -11.60 10.24
CA LEU A 66 -19.92 -11.61 11.01
C LEU A 66 -19.99 -12.76 12.01
N GLN A 67 -19.39 -13.91 11.70
CA GLN A 67 -19.48 -15.11 12.54
C GLN A 67 -18.30 -15.29 13.51
N VAL A 68 -17.15 -14.69 13.21
CA VAL A 68 -15.94 -14.87 14.02
C VAL A 68 -16.15 -14.37 15.45
N ASN A 69 -15.76 -15.20 16.41
CA ASN A 69 -15.66 -14.81 17.80
C ASN A 69 -14.29 -14.15 18.03
N PHE A 70 -14.26 -12.83 18.19
CA PHE A 70 -12.98 -12.13 18.32
C PHE A 70 -12.28 -12.37 19.68
N GLU A 71 -12.90 -13.08 20.64
CA GLU A 71 -12.20 -13.57 21.84
C GLU A 71 -11.06 -14.56 21.53
N LEU A 72 -11.03 -15.08 20.29
CA LEU A 72 -9.90 -15.85 19.73
C LEU A 72 -8.60 -15.03 19.69
N PHE A 73 -8.69 -13.70 19.58
CA PHE A 73 -7.54 -12.81 19.43
C PHE A 73 -6.91 -12.37 20.76
N ARG A 74 -7.47 -12.79 21.91
CA ARG A 74 -7.01 -12.37 23.23
C ARG A 74 -6.53 -13.55 24.06
N ASP A 75 -5.22 -13.80 24.11
CA ASP A 75 -4.58 -14.71 25.05
C ASP A 75 -4.62 -14.12 26.48
N LEU A 76 -5.61 -14.51 27.29
CA LEU A 76 -5.69 -14.13 28.70
C LEU A 76 -4.65 -14.95 29.51
N GLN A 77 -3.39 -14.53 29.54
CA GLN A 77 -2.40 -15.02 30.52
C GLN A 77 -2.25 -14.09 31.73
N PHE A 78 -3.27 -13.31 32.08
CA PHE A 78 -3.33 -12.65 33.41
C PHE A 78 -4.14 -13.44 34.44
N ALA A 79 -4.59 -14.66 34.10
CA ALA A 79 -5.23 -15.54 35.06
C ALA A 79 -4.17 -16.40 35.79
N LEU A 80 -3.95 -16.07 37.07
CA LEU A 80 -3.31 -16.94 38.04
C LEU A 80 -4.16 -18.23 38.18
N GLY A 81 -3.90 -19.27 37.39
CA GLY A 81 -4.54 -20.58 37.61
C GLY A 81 -4.38 -21.61 36.47
N PRO A 82 -4.32 -22.92 36.77
CA PRO A 82 -4.07 -23.95 35.78
C PRO A 82 -5.38 -24.63 35.33
N GLN A 83 -6.14 -24.08 34.37
CA GLN A 83 -7.22 -24.83 33.69
C GLN A 83 -7.36 -24.41 32.21
N PHE A 84 -7.20 -25.42 31.34
CA PHE A 84 -7.26 -25.48 29.86
C PHE A 84 -6.02 -24.97 29.07
N ALA A 85 -5.20 -25.95 28.68
CA ALA A 85 -3.84 -25.83 28.15
C ALA A 85 -3.75 -25.79 26.61
N LEU A 86 -4.53 -24.90 25.96
CA LEU A 86 -4.31 -24.49 24.57
C LEU A 86 -4.15 -22.96 24.60
N SER A 87 -3.01 -22.44 24.13
CA SER A 87 -2.88 -21.00 23.91
C SER A 87 -3.93 -20.59 22.87
N LYS A 88 -4.69 -19.52 23.12
CA LYS A 88 -5.64 -18.98 22.14
C LYS A 88 -4.92 -18.53 20.86
N GLY A 89 -3.61 -18.25 20.94
CA GLY A 89 -2.75 -18.16 19.77
C GLY A 89 -2.75 -19.40 18.86
N GLU A 90 -2.82 -20.61 19.42
CA GLU A 90 -2.98 -21.85 18.65
C GLU A 90 -4.39 -21.96 18.07
N VAL A 91 -5.42 -21.53 18.82
CA VAL A 91 -6.81 -21.53 18.32
C VAL A 91 -6.98 -20.55 17.16
N PHE A 92 -6.39 -19.36 17.24
CA PHE A 92 -6.34 -18.41 16.13
C PHE A 92 -5.59 -18.98 14.93
N LEU A 93 -4.43 -19.61 15.17
CA LEU A 93 -3.63 -20.24 14.12
C LEU A 93 -4.41 -21.36 13.41
N ASP A 94 -5.08 -22.23 14.17
CA ASP A 94 -5.94 -23.28 13.61
C ASP A 94 -7.11 -22.68 12.82
N TRP A 95 -7.77 -21.64 13.34
CA TRP A 95 -8.86 -20.97 12.63
C TRP A 95 -8.42 -20.42 11.27
N ILE A 96 -7.32 -19.66 11.22
CA ILE A 96 -6.87 -19.07 9.95
C ILE A 96 -6.33 -20.14 8.99
N ARG A 97 -5.66 -21.18 9.52
CA ARG A 97 -5.21 -22.34 8.74
C ARG A 97 -6.40 -23.06 8.10
N GLU A 98 -7.45 -23.32 8.86
CA GLU A 98 -8.65 -23.97 8.34
C GLU A 98 -9.30 -23.18 7.21
N LEU A 99 -9.42 -21.85 7.34
CA LEU A 99 -9.95 -21.01 6.26
C LEU A 99 -9.09 -21.10 4.99
N ILE A 100 -7.78 -20.93 5.14
CA ILE A 100 -6.82 -21.00 4.04
C ILE A 100 -6.89 -22.37 3.34
N GLU A 101 -6.84 -23.45 4.10
CA GLU A 101 -6.84 -24.82 3.57
C GLU A 101 -8.18 -25.21 2.95
N GLN A 102 -9.31 -24.80 3.54
CA GLN A 102 -10.64 -25.02 2.96
C GLN A 102 -10.76 -24.38 1.59
N LYS A 103 -10.31 -23.13 1.44
CA LYS A 103 -10.38 -22.43 0.16
C LYS A 103 -9.40 -22.99 -0.85
N PHE A 104 -8.17 -23.27 -0.44
CA PHE A 104 -7.11 -23.75 -1.32
C PHE A 104 -7.34 -25.18 -1.83
N TYR A 105 -7.71 -26.11 -0.94
CA TYR A 105 -7.96 -27.51 -1.32
C TYR A 105 -9.39 -27.78 -1.81
N GLY A 106 -10.33 -26.87 -1.55
CA GLY A 106 -11.72 -26.98 -1.95
C GLY A 106 -12.37 -28.26 -1.42
N GLU A 107 -13.10 -28.97 -2.28
CA GLU A 107 -13.80 -30.22 -1.94
C GLU A 107 -12.89 -31.34 -1.40
N LYS A 108 -11.57 -31.25 -1.66
CA LYS A 108 -10.59 -32.24 -1.18
C LYS A 108 -10.19 -31.99 0.27
N TYR A 109 -10.50 -30.82 0.83
CA TYR A 109 -10.09 -30.45 2.17
C TYR A 109 -10.58 -31.47 3.22
N LYS A 110 -9.66 -31.91 4.06
CA LYS A 110 -9.91 -32.73 5.24
C LYS A 110 -8.98 -32.26 6.35
N LYS A 111 -9.54 -31.81 7.47
CA LYS A 111 -8.79 -31.24 8.59
C LYS A 111 -7.65 -32.18 9.00
N GLY A 112 -6.43 -31.64 9.08
CA GLY A 112 -5.23 -32.36 9.49
C GLY A 112 -4.72 -33.43 8.51
N SER A 113 -5.29 -33.51 7.30
CA SER A 113 -4.89 -34.52 6.29
C SER A 113 -4.08 -33.94 5.12
N HIS A 114 -3.89 -32.62 5.10
CA HIS A 114 -3.14 -31.92 4.06
C HIS A 114 -1.88 -31.28 4.65
N ARG A 115 -0.91 -30.98 3.78
CA ARG A 115 0.22 -30.13 4.18
C ARG A 115 -0.27 -28.69 4.33
N ALA A 116 0.46 -27.91 5.12
CA ALA A 116 0.27 -26.47 5.19
C ALA A 116 0.39 -25.82 3.79
N VAL A 117 -0.45 -24.80 3.56
CA VAL A 117 -0.35 -23.94 2.36
C VAL A 117 0.74 -22.90 2.58
N THR A 118 1.65 -22.80 1.62
CA THR A 118 2.85 -21.95 1.69
C THR A 118 2.81 -20.84 0.65
N PHE A 119 3.71 -19.85 0.76
CA PHE A 119 3.76 -18.73 -0.20
C PHE A 119 4.06 -19.18 -1.63
N SER A 120 4.79 -20.28 -1.82
CA SER A 120 5.08 -20.87 -3.13
C SER A 120 3.85 -21.46 -3.82
N ASP A 121 2.79 -21.76 -3.07
CA ASP A 121 1.53 -22.30 -3.61
C ASP A 121 0.64 -21.25 -4.27
N LEU A 122 0.84 -19.98 -3.94
CA LEU A 122 -0.03 -18.90 -4.40
C LEU A 122 0.34 -18.43 -5.81
N SER A 123 -0.71 -18.14 -6.59
CA SER A 123 -0.58 -17.42 -7.86
C SER A 123 -0.39 -15.92 -7.66
N LYS A 124 -1.03 -15.35 -6.63
CA LYS A 124 -0.88 -13.95 -6.22
C LYS A 124 0.41 -13.77 -5.41
N ASN A 125 1.04 -12.61 -5.56
CA ASN A 125 2.22 -12.24 -4.79
C ASN A 125 1.78 -11.71 -3.42
N LEU A 126 1.68 -12.61 -2.43
CA LEU A 126 1.35 -12.28 -1.05
C LEU A 126 2.61 -11.87 -0.27
N VAL A 127 2.51 -10.76 0.46
CA VAL A 127 3.53 -10.32 1.43
C VAL A 127 2.88 -10.06 2.79
N ILE A 128 3.36 -10.74 3.82
CA ILE A 128 2.91 -10.53 5.21
C ILE A 128 4.01 -9.81 5.99
N ILE A 129 3.64 -8.69 6.60
CA ILE A 129 4.55 -7.81 7.35
C ILE A 129 4.49 -8.15 8.83
N THR A 130 5.66 -8.28 9.45
CA THR A 130 5.82 -8.50 10.90
C THR A 130 6.93 -7.61 11.44
N THR A 131 7.04 -7.52 12.76
CA THR A 131 8.10 -6.72 13.42
C THR A 131 9.06 -7.62 14.16
N ASP A 132 10.36 -7.45 13.92
CA ASP A 132 11.42 -8.05 14.73
C ASP A 132 11.74 -7.16 15.93
N LEU A 133 11.38 -7.58 17.14
CA LEU A 133 11.66 -6.81 18.36
C LEU A 133 13.14 -6.72 18.72
N SER A 134 14.00 -7.56 18.13
CA SER A 134 15.43 -7.54 18.41
C SER A 134 16.16 -6.46 17.61
N SER A 135 15.70 -6.17 16.39
CA SER A 135 16.27 -5.14 15.51
C SER A 135 15.40 -3.90 15.33
N PHE A 136 14.12 -3.96 15.71
CA PHE A 136 13.08 -2.97 15.42
C PHE A 136 12.76 -2.81 13.92
N GLU A 137 13.16 -3.78 13.10
CA GLU A 137 12.95 -3.76 11.66
C GLU A 137 11.75 -4.61 11.24
N CYS A 138 11.26 -4.36 10.02
CA CYS A 138 10.32 -5.23 9.34
C CYS A 138 10.95 -6.60 9.05
N LYS A 139 10.23 -7.67 9.38
CA LYS A 139 10.46 -9.01 8.83
C LYS A 139 9.29 -9.36 7.92
N GLU A 140 9.54 -9.45 6.62
CA GLU A 140 8.54 -9.94 5.67
C GLU A 140 8.54 -11.47 5.56
N PHE A 141 7.36 -12.00 5.28
CA PHE A 141 7.13 -13.35 4.77
C PHE A 141 6.48 -13.24 3.39
N SER A 142 7.08 -13.86 2.40
CA SER A 142 6.65 -13.76 1.00
C SER A 142 7.17 -14.94 0.20
N LYS A 143 6.73 -15.05 -1.06
CA LYS A 143 7.27 -16.04 -2.00
C LYS A 143 8.77 -15.88 -2.23
N GLU A 144 9.27 -14.63 -2.19
CA GLU A 144 10.66 -14.33 -2.53
C GLU A 144 11.62 -14.50 -1.36
N GLU A 145 11.16 -14.29 -0.13
CA GLU A 145 12.01 -14.43 1.06
C GLU A 145 11.78 -15.73 1.82
N THR A 146 10.56 -16.27 1.81
CA THR A 146 10.16 -17.45 2.59
C THR A 146 9.14 -18.33 1.83
N PRO A 147 9.49 -18.86 0.64
CA PRO A 147 8.54 -19.57 -0.24
C PRO A 147 7.83 -20.73 0.44
N ASP A 148 8.55 -21.52 1.24
CA ASP A 148 8.03 -22.74 1.88
C ASP A 148 7.49 -22.51 3.30
N PHE A 149 7.37 -21.25 3.73
CA PHE A 149 6.81 -20.91 5.03
C PHE A 149 5.27 -20.93 4.99
N GLU A 150 4.65 -21.45 6.04
CA GLU A 150 3.20 -21.52 6.13
C GLU A 150 2.56 -20.12 6.24
N ILE A 151 1.58 -19.84 5.39
CA ILE A 151 0.87 -18.56 5.36
C ILE A 151 0.13 -18.31 6.68
N ALA A 152 -0.60 -19.31 7.17
CA ALA A 152 -1.34 -19.24 8.43
C ALA A 152 -0.43 -18.84 9.61
N THR A 153 0.76 -19.43 9.70
CA THR A 153 1.76 -19.08 10.72
C THR A 153 2.27 -17.65 10.53
N ALA A 154 2.54 -17.20 9.30
CA ALA A 154 2.94 -15.82 9.06
C ALA A 154 1.86 -14.79 9.50
N ILE A 155 0.58 -15.08 9.21
CA ILE A 155 -0.55 -14.27 9.68
C ILE A 155 -0.61 -14.26 11.21
N ARG A 156 -0.48 -15.42 11.86
CA ARG A 156 -0.42 -15.52 13.33
C ARG A 156 0.70 -14.67 13.91
N ILE A 157 1.89 -14.66 13.30
CA ILE A 157 2.98 -13.79 13.73
C ILE A 157 2.57 -12.32 13.57
N SER A 158 2.07 -11.95 12.39
CA SER A 158 1.64 -10.58 12.06
C SER A 158 0.48 -10.06 12.93
N CYS A 159 -0.32 -10.93 13.55
CA CYS A 159 -1.36 -10.59 14.51
C CYS A 159 -0.92 -10.70 15.99
N SER A 160 0.37 -10.92 16.28
CA SER A 160 0.89 -11.07 17.65
C SER A 160 0.98 -9.74 18.39
N MET A 161 -0.15 -9.07 18.63
CA MET A 161 -0.16 -7.73 19.20
C MET A 161 0.36 -7.76 20.66
N PRO A 162 1.40 -6.97 21.01
CA PRO A 162 1.91 -6.92 22.36
C PRO A 162 0.81 -6.63 23.39
N GLY A 163 0.73 -7.45 24.44
CA GLY A 163 -0.31 -7.38 25.46
C GLY A 163 -1.59 -8.16 25.18
N LEU A 164 -1.84 -8.58 23.93
CA LEU A 164 -2.96 -9.47 23.57
C LEU A 164 -2.53 -10.89 23.22
N MET A 165 -1.39 -11.06 22.54
CA MET A 165 -0.91 -12.36 22.10
C MET A 165 0.60 -12.49 22.35
N LYS A 166 1.05 -13.72 22.65
CA LYS A 166 2.47 -13.99 22.88
C LYS A 166 3.27 -13.80 21.58
N PRO A 167 4.47 -13.18 21.64
CA PRO A 167 5.42 -13.15 20.51
C PRO A 167 5.80 -14.56 20.06
N ILE A 168 6.28 -14.67 18.82
CA ILE A 168 6.77 -15.92 18.24
C ILE A 168 8.27 -15.81 18.01
N GLU A 169 9.02 -16.81 18.48
CA GLU A 169 10.44 -16.94 18.19
C GLU A 169 10.65 -17.68 16.87
N TYR A 170 11.35 -17.06 15.93
CA TYR A 170 11.68 -17.64 14.64
C TYR A 170 13.10 -17.24 14.22
N ASN A 171 13.97 -18.20 13.93
CA ASN A 171 15.37 -17.96 13.52
C ASN A 171 16.13 -17.00 14.46
N ASN A 172 16.03 -17.21 15.78
CA ASN A 172 16.62 -16.35 16.82
C ASN A 172 16.12 -14.90 16.83
N ARG A 173 14.94 -14.65 16.25
CA ARG A 173 14.26 -13.35 16.27
C ARG A 173 12.98 -13.47 17.06
N VAL A 174 12.63 -12.40 17.76
CA VAL A 174 11.36 -12.29 18.49
C VAL A 174 10.40 -11.48 17.62
N LEU A 175 9.47 -12.18 16.98
CA LEU A 175 8.55 -11.57 16.02
C LEU A 175 7.21 -11.26 16.67
N VAL A 176 6.69 -10.07 16.36
CA VAL A 176 5.39 -9.57 16.82
C VAL A 176 4.59 -8.95 15.68
N ASP A 177 3.43 -8.39 16.04
CA ASP A 177 2.54 -7.68 15.14
C ASP A 177 3.28 -6.66 14.26
N GLY A 178 2.96 -6.69 12.96
CA GLY A 178 3.57 -5.81 11.96
C GLY A 178 3.14 -4.36 12.07
N ASP A 179 2.04 -4.07 12.77
CA ASP A 179 1.47 -2.72 12.88
C ASP A 179 2.35 -1.79 13.71
N LEU A 180 3.33 -2.32 14.45
CA LEU A 180 4.40 -1.51 15.03
C LEU A 180 5.25 -0.78 13.96
N GLN A 181 5.23 -1.24 12.71
CA GLN A 181 5.89 -0.59 11.56
C GLN A 181 5.02 0.49 10.90
N LYS A 182 3.81 0.76 11.40
CA LYS A 182 2.83 1.70 10.80
C LYS A 182 3.34 3.15 10.71
N GLY A 183 4.42 3.49 11.41
CA GLY A 183 5.18 4.74 11.26
C GLY A 183 5.78 4.96 9.87
N SER A 184 5.87 3.91 9.04
CA SER A 184 6.28 3.99 7.64
C SER A 184 5.14 3.58 6.70
N PRO A 185 5.11 4.11 5.46
CA PRO A 185 4.25 3.53 4.42
C PRO A 185 4.63 2.07 4.18
N MET A 186 3.64 1.21 4.03
CA MET A 186 3.87 -0.24 3.95
C MET A 186 4.76 -0.60 2.77
N TRP A 187 4.61 0.07 1.63
CA TRP A 187 5.44 -0.16 0.44
C TRP A 187 6.94 0.07 0.66
N ARG A 188 7.35 0.81 1.70
CA ARG A 188 8.78 0.99 2.03
C ARG A 188 9.38 -0.10 2.88
N LEU A 189 8.54 -0.90 3.53
CA LEU A 189 8.99 -1.95 4.43
C LEU A 189 9.62 -3.13 3.70
N SER A 190 9.38 -3.25 2.39
CA SER A 190 9.95 -4.30 1.55
C SER A 190 10.15 -3.83 0.11
N LYS A 191 11.24 -4.29 -0.52
CA LYS A 191 11.48 -4.16 -1.96
C LYS A 191 10.41 -4.87 -2.79
N ASN A 192 9.80 -5.93 -2.25
CA ASN A 192 8.79 -6.74 -2.93
C ASN A 192 7.43 -6.02 -2.99
N LEU A 193 7.30 -4.88 -2.31
CA LEU A 193 6.14 -4.00 -2.34
C LEU A 193 6.37 -2.73 -3.17
N GLN A 194 7.40 -2.72 -4.02
CA GLN A 194 7.70 -1.59 -4.91
C GLN A 194 7.70 -2.04 -6.38
N PRO A 195 6.57 -2.56 -6.89
CA PRO A 195 6.47 -2.99 -8.29
C PRO A 195 6.71 -1.81 -9.24
N GLU A 196 7.45 -2.06 -10.32
CA GLU A 196 7.77 -1.01 -11.29
C GLU A 196 6.53 -0.50 -12.04
N ASN A 197 5.62 -1.40 -12.43
CA ASN A 197 4.55 -1.13 -13.38
C ASN A 197 3.14 -1.10 -12.76
N GLU A 198 3.03 -1.13 -11.43
CA GLU A 198 1.76 -1.05 -10.70
C GLU A 198 1.76 0.17 -9.78
N ARG A 199 0.61 0.80 -9.60
CA ARG A 199 0.42 1.84 -8.58
C ARG A 199 0.29 1.17 -7.21
N ILE A 200 0.57 1.91 -6.14
CA ILE A 200 0.33 1.42 -4.79
C ILE A 200 -1.00 1.96 -4.30
N LEU A 201 -1.88 1.06 -3.83
CA LEU A 201 -3.09 1.41 -3.11
C LEU A 201 -2.96 0.94 -1.66
N GLU A 202 -2.63 1.86 -0.76
CA GLU A 202 -2.45 1.57 0.67
C GLU A 202 -3.68 1.98 1.47
N PHE A 203 -4.26 1.01 2.16
CA PHE A 203 -5.38 1.21 3.08
C PHE A 203 -4.88 1.30 4.51
N ARG A 204 -5.36 2.31 5.24
CA ARG A 204 -4.96 2.56 6.63
C ARG A 204 -6.20 2.69 7.49
N LEU A 205 -6.30 1.88 8.54
CA LEU A 205 -7.40 1.96 9.51
C LEU A 205 -7.06 2.98 10.59
N GLU A 206 -7.93 3.97 10.77
CA GLU A 206 -7.83 4.93 11.86
C GLU A 206 -9.17 5.03 12.59
N GLY A 207 -9.19 5.74 13.70
CA GLY A 207 -10.39 5.96 14.49
C GLY A 207 -10.26 7.24 15.30
N ASP A 208 -11.41 7.77 15.66
CA ASP A 208 -11.52 8.97 16.46
C ASP A 208 -11.47 8.62 17.95
N PHE A 209 -11.21 9.64 18.76
CA PHE A 209 -11.37 9.55 20.20
C PHE A 209 -12.36 10.60 20.67
N GLU A 210 -13.50 10.14 21.19
CA GLU A 210 -14.45 10.96 21.94
C GLU A 210 -14.60 10.34 23.34
N GLY A 211 -13.80 10.77 24.32
CA GLY A 211 -13.87 10.21 25.67
C GLY A 211 -13.21 11.04 26.77
N ASN A 212 -13.61 10.74 28.01
CA ASN A 212 -12.87 11.08 29.23
C ASN A 212 -12.22 9.77 29.71
N ASP A 213 -10.89 9.73 29.85
CA ASP A 213 -10.11 8.56 30.30
C ASP A 213 -10.68 7.95 31.61
N LYS A 214 -11.48 6.89 31.52
CA LYS A 214 -12.11 6.27 32.69
C LYS A 214 -11.49 4.93 33.09
N ASN A 215 -10.72 4.26 32.23
CA ASN A 215 -9.98 3.04 32.58
C ASN A 215 -8.71 2.82 31.73
N THR A 216 -7.83 1.92 32.19
CA THR A 216 -6.53 1.63 31.57
C THR A 216 -6.62 1.14 30.12
N ILE A 217 -7.68 0.41 29.77
CA ILE A 217 -7.84 -0.13 28.41
C ILE A 217 -8.20 1.00 27.43
N GLU A 218 -9.12 1.88 27.82
CA GLU A 218 -9.47 3.08 27.06
C GLU A 218 -8.23 3.96 26.86
N TYR A 219 -7.44 4.18 27.90
CA TYR A 219 -6.20 4.96 27.80
C TYR A 219 -5.19 4.36 26.80
N ILE A 220 -4.97 3.04 26.84
CA ILE A 220 -4.10 2.34 25.87
C ILE A 220 -4.64 2.48 24.44
N ASN A 221 -5.96 2.35 24.25
CA ASN A 221 -6.61 2.55 22.96
C ASN A 221 -6.41 4.00 22.44
N SER A 222 -6.49 5.00 23.33
CA SER A 222 -6.23 6.40 23.01
C SER A 222 -4.79 6.63 22.58
N LEU A 223 -3.83 6.08 23.31
CA LEU A 223 -2.41 6.17 22.96
C LEU A 223 -2.11 5.50 21.61
N TYR A 224 -2.69 4.33 21.36
CA TYR A 224 -2.57 3.65 20.08
C TYR A 224 -3.16 4.50 18.95
N SER A 225 -4.40 4.96 19.09
CA SER A 225 -5.08 5.76 18.05
C SER A 225 -4.36 7.09 17.78
N TYR A 226 -3.83 7.74 18.82
CA TYR A 226 -3.01 8.93 18.67
C TYR A 226 -1.72 8.65 17.89
N ALA A 227 -0.98 7.61 18.26
CA ALA A 227 0.28 7.26 17.61
C ALA A 227 0.07 6.89 16.14
N THR A 228 -0.98 6.12 15.82
CA THR A 228 -1.29 5.74 14.44
C THR A 228 -1.81 6.91 13.62
N SER A 229 -2.64 7.79 14.20
CA SER A 229 -3.15 8.99 13.51
C SER A 229 -2.01 9.91 13.09
N ILE A 230 -1.06 10.21 13.98
CA ILE A 230 0.10 11.05 13.64
C ILE A 230 0.94 10.41 12.53
N ALA A 231 1.21 9.11 12.62
CA ALA A 231 1.96 8.40 11.59
C ALA A 231 1.25 8.48 10.23
N THR A 232 -0.06 8.29 10.22
CA THR A 232 -0.89 8.35 9.02
C THR A 232 -0.95 9.77 8.44
N GLU A 233 -1.19 10.80 9.26
CA GLU A 233 -1.19 12.20 8.82
C GLU A 233 0.14 12.60 8.19
N PHE A 234 1.27 12.25 8.82
CA PHE A 234 2.60 12.54 8.30
C PHE A 234 2.86 11.87 6.94
N ILE A 235 2.42 10.61 6.78
CA ILE A 235 2.53 9.89 5.50
C ILE A 235 1.64 10.54 4.44
N MET A 236 0.41 10.91 4.80
CA MET A 236 -0.51 11.59 3.90
C MET A 236 0.05 12.94 3.43
N GLU A 237 0.63 13.72 4.33
CA GLU A 237 1.23 15.02 4.01
C GLU A 237 2.32 14.89 2.94
N ILE A 238 3.18 13.88 3.06
CA ILE A 238 4.34 13.73 2.16
C ILE A 238 3.99 13.00 0.86
N TYR A 239 3.18 11.94 0.90
CA TYR A 239 3.05 11.01 -0.24
C TYR A 239 1.70 11.06 -0.95
N ASN A 240 0.65 11.62 -0.35
CA ASN A 240 -0.70 11.52 -0.92
C ASN A 240 -0.84 12.15 -2.31
N LYS A 241 -0.07 13.22 -2.56
CA LYS A 241 -0.07 13.92 -3.86
C LYS A 241 0.71 13.18 -4.93
N ASN A 242 1.63 12.29 -4.54
CA ASN A 242 2.51 11.63 -5.48
C ASN A 242 1.75 10.75 -6.47
N ASP A 243 2.24 10.70 -7.70
CA ASP A 243 1.74 9.83 -8.74
C ASP A 243 1.68 8.37 -8.24
N LYS A 244 2.79 7.80 -7.79
CA LYS A 244 2.88 6.35 -7.55
C LYS A 244 1.94 5.81 -6.47
N TYR A 245 1.59 6.62 -5.47
CA TYR A 245 0.96 6.18 -4.22
C TYR A 245 -0.43 6.76 -4.05
N ASP A 246 -1.45 5.91 -3.97
CA ASP A 246 -2.82 6.24 -3.62
C ASP A 246 -3.09 5.70 -2.20
N TYR A 247 -3.59 6.54 -1.29
CA TYR A 247 -3.88 6.16 0.10
C TYR A 247 -5.36 6.34 0.41
N ILE A 248 -5.94 5.35 1.08
CA ILE A 248 -7.32 5.42 1.57
C ILE A 248 -7.29 5.20 3.08
N VAL A 249 -7.54 6.27 3.81
CA VAL A 249 -7.71 6.23 5.27
C VAL A 249 -9.16 5.87 5.55
N ILE A 250 -9.38 4.72 6.19
CA ILE A 250 -10.70 4.27 6.64
C ILE A 250 -10.85 4.67 8.10
N ASN A 251 -11.54 5.80 8.34
CA ASN A 251 -11.86 6.24 9.70
C ASN A 251 -13.09 5.49 10.20
N THR A 252 -12.90 4.70 11.26
CA THR A 252 -13.93 3.84 11.87
C THR A 252 -14.68 4.50 13.03
N GLY A 253 -14.46 5.79 13.29
CA GLY A 253 -15.06 6.51 14.42
C GLY A 253 -14.50 6.05 15.75
N ASP A 254 -15.33 6.05 16.79
CA ASP A 254 -14.99 5.78 18.20
C ASP A 254 -14.80 4.29 18.54
N VAL A 255 -14.58 3.43 17.54
CA VAL A 255 -14.41 1.99 17.75
C VAL A 255 -13.14 1.72 18.54
N ASN A 256 -13.33 1.13 19.73
CA ASN A 256 -12.26 0.65 20.59
C ASN A 256 -11.60 -0.60 19.98
N ILE A 257 -10.29 -0.55 19.77
CA ILE A 257 -9.53 -1.58 19.05
C ILE A 257 -9.58 -2.97 19.70
N VAL A 258 -9.88 -3.04 21.01
CA VAL A 258 -9.98 -4.30 21.77
C VAL A 258 -11.42 -4.67 22.16
N ASP A 259 -12.43 -3.99 21.64
CA ASP A 259 -13.83 -4.40 21.82
C ASP A 259 -14.20 -5.54 20.87
N PHE A 260 -13.79 -6.74 21.25
CA PHE A 260 -13.98 -7.97 20.49
C PHE A 260 -15.43 -8.50 20.51
N ASN A 261 -16.30 -7.89 21.31
CA ASN A 261 -17.72 -8.28 21.43
C ASN A 261 -18.66 -7.34 20.66
N LEU A 262 -18.15 -6.68 19.61
CA LEU A 262 -18.94 -5.82 18.73
C LEU A 262 -20.17 -6.58 18.17
N PRO A 263 -21.39 -6.09 18.44
CA PRO A 263 -22.64 -6.62 17.89
C PRO A 263 -22.67 -6.63 16.35
N ALA A 264 -23.49 -7.51 15.77
CA ALA A 264 -23.56 -7.71 14.32
C ALA A 264 -23.92 -6.43 13.55
N ASP A 265 -24.87 -5.62 14.05
CA ASP A 265 -25.26 -4.34 13.47
C ASP A 265 -24.10 -3.33 13.44
N LYS A 266 -23.29 -3.27 14.52
CA LYS A 266 -22.08 -2.43 14.54
C LYS A 266 -21.02 -2.94 13.55
N ARG A 267 -20.86 -4.26 13.41
CA ARG A 267 -19.97 -4.85 12.40
C ARG A 267 -20.43 -4.50 10.99
N GLU A 268 -21.72 -4.61 10.69
CA GLU A 268 -22.29 -4.22 9.40
C GLU A 268 -22.10 -2.74 9.12
N ASN A 269 -22.28 -1.87 10.12
CA ASN A 269 -21.99 -0.45 9.99
C ASN A 269 -20.51 -0.18 9.65
N LEU A 270 -19.57 -0.87 10.30
CA LEU A 270 -18.14 -0.79 9.96
C LEU A 270 -17.86 -1.19 8.51
N MET A 271 -18.49 -2.26 8.03
CA MET A 271 -18.40 -2.65 6.62
C MET A 271 -18.95 -1.55 5.71
N GLN A 272 -20.09 -0.95 6.06
CA GLN A 272 -20.65 0.13 5.25
C GLN A 272 -19.75 1.38 5.24
N ILE A 273 -19.10 1.70 6.36
CA ILE A 273 -18.09 2.76 6.46
C ILE A 273 -16.93 2.50 5.50
N GLY A 274 -16.34 1.29 5.55
CA GLY A 274 -15.23 0.91 4.66
C GLY A 274 -15.61 0.98 3.19
N TYR A 275 -16.80 0.49 2.82
CA TYR A 275 -17.33 0.60 1.46
C TYR A 275 -17.50 2.06 1.03
N ASN A 276 -18.18 2.88 1.83
CA ASN A 276 -18.49 4.27 1.49
C ASN A 276 -17.23 5.11 1.32
N GLN A 277 -16.25 4.99 2.24
CA GLN A 277 -15.01 5.77 2.16
C GLN A 277 -14.13 5.32 0.99
N THR A 278 -14.11 4.02 0.68
CA THR A 278 -13.41 3.50 -0.52
C THR A 278 -14.05 4.05 -1.79
N MET A 279 -15.37 3.93 -1.93
CA MET A 279 -16.10 4.46 -3.09
C MET A 279 -15.97 5.99 -3.20
N GLY A 280 -16.04 6.70 -2.08
CA GLY A 280 -15.85 8.15 -2.02
C GLY A 280 -14.48 8.57 -2.52
N TYR A 281 -13.41 7.85 -2.15
CA TYR A 281 -12.08 8.11 -2.68
C TYR A 281 -12.04 8.01 -4.20
N PHE A 282 -12.54 6.92 -4.78
CA PHE A 282 -12.49 6.70 -6.23
C PHE A 282 -13.40 7.65 -7.02
N ASN A 283 -14.53 8.06 -6.45
CA ASN A 283 -15.49 8.95 -7.11
C ASN A 283 -15.13 10.44 -6.99
N GLU A 284 -14.51 10.84 -5.88
CA GLU A 284 -14.33 12.27 -5.55
C GLU A 284 -12.86 12.68 -5.48
N VAL A 285 -12.02 11.90 -4.80
CA VAL A 285 -10.62 12.28 -4.50
C VAL A 285 -9.69 11.93 -5.66
N LEU A 286 -9.78 10.69 -6.17
CA LEU A 286 -8.92 10.18 -7.23
C LEU A 286 -9.01 11.02 -8.52
N PRO A 287 -10.21 11.42 -9.01
CA PRO A 287 -10.32 12.25 -10.21
C PRO A 287 -9.63 13.61 -10.08
N GLN A 288 -9.76 14.25 -8.92
CA GLN A 288 -9.11 15.53 -8.66
C GLN A 288 -7.58 15.38 -8.66
N LYS A 289 -7.08 14.31 -8.01
CA LYS A 289 -5.65 13.99 -8.02
C LYS A 289 -5.14 13.71 -9.44
N LYS A 290 -5.84 12.88 -10.23
CA LYS A 290 -5.41 12.56 -11.60
C LYS A 290 -5.49 13.78 -12.53
N LYS A 291 -6.43 14.70 -12.30
CA LYS A 291 -6.48 15.99 -13.01
C LYS A 291 -5.26 16.85 -12.73
N LEU A 292 -4.84 16.95 -11.46
CA LEU A 292 -3.61 17.66 -11.09
C LEU A 292 -2.37 17.04 -11.76
N LEU A 293 -2.25 15.72 -11.73
CA LEU A 293 -1.15 15.01 -12.39
C LEU A 293 -1.16 15.21 -13.91
N PHE A 294 -2.33 15.14 -14.55
CA PHE A 294 -2.49 15.42 -15.97
C PHE A 294 -1.96 16.82 -16.35
N ASP A 295 -2.31 17.85 -15.57
CA ASP A 295 -1.87 19.22 -15.83
C ASP A 295 -0.34 19.34 -15.67
N VAL A 296 0.24 18.71 -14.64
CA VAL A 296 1.70 18.70 -14.40
C VAL A 296 2.46 18.01 -15.53
N TYR A 297 2.08 16.77 -15.88
CA TYR A 297 2.75 16.05 -16.96
C TYR A 297 2.53 16.72 -18.33
N SER A 298 1.38 17.36 -18.57
CA SER A 298 1.13 18.12 -19.80
C SER A 298 2.07 19.33 -19.93
N GLU A 299 2.34 20.04 -18.83
CA GLU A 299 3.27 21.17 -18.85
C GLU A 299 4.71 20.69 -19.09
N ILE A 300 5.12 19.58 -18.46
CA ILE A 300 6.42 18.93 -18.73
C ILE A 300 6.52 18.54 -20.21
N GLU A 301 5.48 17.92 -20.77
CA GLU A 301 5.43 17.52 -22.18
C GLU A 301 5.56 18.73 -23.12
N SER A 302 4.91 19.85 -22.78
CA SER A 302 5.00 21.13 -23.49
C SER A 302 6.43 21.66 -23.51
N PHE A 303 7.15 21.61 -22.38
CA PHE A 303 8.57 21.96 -22.33
C PHE A 303 9.43 21.05 -23.21
N LEU A 304 9.27 19.73 -23.12
CA LEU A 304 10.03 18.76 -23.92
C LEU A 304 9.82 18.97 -25.42
N LYS A 305 8.58 19.21 -25.87
CA LYS A 305 8.25 19.55 -27.26
C LYS A 305 8.92 20.84 -27.72
N LYS A 306 8.90 21.91 -26.89
CA LYS A 306 9.58 23.18 -27.20
C LYS A 306 11.10 23.03 -27.26
N ILE A 307 11.70 22.25 -26.36
CA ILE A 307 13.13 21.93 -26.35
C ILE A 307 13.50 21.19 -27.65
N LYS A 308 12.76 20.14 -28.01
CA LYS A 308 12.93 19.37 -29.25
C LYS A 308 12.91 20.27 -30.49
N SER A 309 11.93 21.16 -30.58
CA SER A 309 11.79 22.09 -31.70
C SER A 309 12.98 23.06 -31.81
N ASN A 310 13.46 23.59 -30.67
CA ASN A 310 14.61 24.50 -30.65
C ASN A 310 15.94 23.80 -30.98
N ILE A 311 16.13 22.54 -30.56
CA ILE A 311 17.31 21.75 -30.97
C ILE A 311 17.29 21.55 -32.50
N LYS A 312 16.18 21.09 -33.06
CA LYS A 312 16.02 20.90 -34.52
C LYS A 312 16.23 22.18 -35.33
N SER A 313 15.91 23.34 -34.74
CA SER A 313 16.10 24.66 -35.37
C SER A 313 17.48 25.28 -35.07
N ASN A 314 18.41 24.52 -34.47
CA ASN A 314 19.74 24.95 -34.05
C ASN A 314 19.74 26.18 -33.12
N ASN A 315 18.69 26.35 -32.31
CA ASN A 315 18.55 27.39 -31.29
C ASN A 315 18.88 26.83 -29.89
N ILE A 316 20.13 26.36 -29.73
CA ILE A 316 20.55 25.61 -28.54
C ILE A 316 20.50 26.46 -27.26
N LYS A 317 20.76 27.78 -27.38
CA LYS A 317 20.65 28.71 -26.25
C LYS A 317 19.22 28.75 -25.70
N LYS A 318 18.20 28.81 -26.57
CA LYS A 318 16.80 28.82 -26.13
C LYS A 318 16.37 27.44 -25.59
N ALA A 319 16.83 26.35 -26.21
CA ALA A 319 16.60 25.00 -25.68
C ALA A 319 17.14 24.85 -24.25
N ARG A 320 18.34 25.37 -23.97
CA ARG A 320 18.92 25.37 -22.62
C ARG A 320 18.11 26.18 -21.61
N VAL A 321 17.60 27.36 -22.00
CA VAL A 321 16.74 28.17 -21.13
C VAL A 321 15.44 27.42 -20.82
N LEU A 322 14.80 26.85 -21.82
CA LEU A 322 13.58 26.04 -21.63
C LEU A 322 13.81 24.83 -20.72
N LEU A 323 14.98 24.19 -20.81
CA LEU A 323 15.36 23.10 -19.91
C LEU A 323 15.50 23.60 -18.46
N ALA A 324 16.09 24.79 -18.25
CA ALA A 324 16.17 25.39 -16.92
C ALA A 324 14.77 25.75 -16.39
N ASP A 325 13.91 26.36 -17.21
CA ASP A 325 12.53 26.71 -16.87
C ASP A 325 11.72 25.46 -16.48
N MET A 326 11.86 24.38 -17.26
CA MET A 326 11.24 23.09 -16.95
C MET A 326 11.69 22.56 -15.59
N PHE A 327 12.99 22.64 -15.27
CA PHE A 327 13.49 22.15 -13.98
C PHE A 327 13.10 23.06 -12.80
N MET A 328 12.91 24.36 -13.02
CA MET A 328 12.30 25.23 -11.99
C MET A 328 10.86 24.80 -11.72
N TYR A 329 10.07 24.55 -12.76
CA TYR A 329 8.72 24.03 -12.62
C TYR A 329 8.68 22.65 -11.92
N LEU A 330 9.62 21.76 -12.24
CA LEU A 330 9.75 20.45 -11.59
C LEU A 330 10.07 20.58 -10.10
N CYS A 331 10.83 21.59 -9.65
CA CYS A 331 11.08 21.79 -8.23
C CYS A 331 9.78 22.09 -7.46
N ASP A 332 8.88 22.87 -8.05
CA ASP A 332 7.58 23.21 -7.43
C ASP A 332 6.60 22.02 -7.44
N SER A 333 6.87 21.01 -8.28
CA SER A 333 5.99 19.85 -8.49
C SER A 333 6.63 18.52 -8.10
N ILE A 334 7.77 18.53 -7.40
CA ILE A 334 8.59 17.33 -7.23
C ILE A 334 7.86 16.22 -6.44
N ASP A 335 7.04 16.60 -5.46
CA ASP A 335 6.29 15.65 -4.63
C ASP A 335 5.15 14.96 -5.39
N LEU A 336 4.72 15.52 -6.53
CA LEU A 336 3.66 14.98 -7.38
C LEU A 336 4.18 13.92 -8.35
N ILE A 337 5.45 13.98 -8.75
CA ILE A 337 5.99 13.20 -9.86
C ILE A 337 6.54 11.86 -9.34
N ASP A 338 6.38 10.80 -10.14
CA ASP A 338 7.02 9.51 -9.83
C ASP A 338 8.54 9.69 -9.80
N ALA A 339 9.20 9.16 -8.77
CA ALA A 339 10.65 9.25 -8.63
C ALA A 339 11.41 8.66 -9.84
N LYS A 340 10.84 7.64 -10.51
CA LYS A 340 11.39 7.05 -11.74
C LYS A 340 11.33 8.05 -12.89
N ASP A 341 10.20 8.72 -13.06
CA ASP A 341 9.99 9.70 -14.13
C ASP A 341 10.90 10.92 -13.93
N TYR A 342 11.03 11.39 -12.68
CA TYR A 342 11.97 12.46 -12.33
C TYR A 342 13.43 12.06 -12.61
N LYS A 343 13.82 10.81 -12.30
CA LYS A 343 15.16 10.30 -12.59
C LYS A 343 15.47 10.33 -14.09
N GLU A 344 14.53 9.92 -14.93
CA GLU A 344 14.66 9.94 -16.40
C GLU A 344 14.77 11.38 -16.94
N LEU A 345 13.98 12.32 -16.41
CA LEU A 345 14.09 13.75 -16.73
C LEU A 345 15.46 14.30 -16.32
N LYS A 346 15.97 13.92 -15.14
CA LYS A 346 17.28 14.33 -14.65
C LYS A 346 18.42 13.77 -15.50
N GLU A 347 18.35 12.51 -15.90
CA GLU A 347 19.32 11.90 -16.81
C GLU A 347 19.35 12.63 -18.16
N PHE A 348 18.18 12.97 -18.72
CA PHE A 348 18.10 13.81 -19.91
C PHE A 348 18.79 15.16 -19.72
N LYS A 349 18.57 15.84 -18.59
CA LYS A 349 19.25 17.11 -18.28
C LYS A 349 20.77 16.96 -18.26
N GLU A 350 21.29 15.94 -17.59
CA GLU A 350 22.73 15.70 -17.45
C GLU A 350 23.37 15.39 -18.81
N ILE A 351 22.72 14.57 -19.63
CA ILE A 351 23.16 14.26 -21.00
C ILE A 351 23.11 15.52 -21.88
N PHE A 352 22.05 16.32 -21.80
CA PHE A 352 21.94 17.57 -22.56
C PHE A 352 23.07 18.55 -22.19
N LEU A 353 23.28 18.81 -20.90
CA LEU A 353 24.26 19.78 -20.41
C LEU A 353 25.71 19.35 -20.69
N SER A 354 26.04 18.07 -20.51
CA SER A 354 27.38 17.53 -20.78
C SER A 354 27.75 17.54 -22.27
N ASN A 355 26.77 17.66 -23.16
CA ASN A 355 26.99 17.74 -24.61
C ASN A 355 26.95 19.18 -25.16
N LEU A 356 26.77 20.21 -24.34
CA LEU A 356 26.80 21.60 -24.80
C LEU A 356 28.21 22.02 -25.22
N ILE A 357 28.30 22.68 -26.37
CA ILE A 357 29.53 23.32 -26.86
C ILE A 357 29.38 24.84 -26.71
N PHE A 358 30.27 25.45 -25.93
CA PHE A 358 30.37 26.90 -25.82
C PHE A 358 31.50 27.42 -26.72
N PRO A 359 31.22 28.36 -27.63
CA PRO A 359 32.24 28.94 -28.48
C PRO A 359 33.13 29.91 -27.70
N ALA A 360 34.42 29.95 -28.04
CA ALA A 360 35.41 30.80 -27.36
C ALA A 360 35.18 32.30 -27.60
N LEU A 361 34.73 32.70 -28.80
CA LEU A 361 34.37 34.08 -29.19
C LEU A 361 33.39 34.03 -30.39
N PHE A 362 32.34 34.85 -30.38
CA PHE A 362 31.35 35.10 -31.46
C PHE A 362 30.62 33.90 -32.12
N GLY A 363 30.80 32.67 -31.66
CA GLY A 363 30.10 31.49 -32.22
C GLY A 363 28.70 31.25 -31.66
N LYS A 364 27.98 30.27 -32.24
CA LYS A 364 26.71 29.75 -31.71
C LYS A 364 26.97 28.58 -30.76
N THR A 365 26.20 28.49 -29.67
CA THR A 365 26.17 27.29 -28.81
C THR A 365 25.73 26.09 -29.64
N GLY A 366 26.47 24.99 -29.57
CA GLY A 366 26.18 23.75 -30.31
C GLY A 366 25.98 22.55 -29.40
N ILE A 367 25.77 21.37 -29.98
CA ILE A 367 25.70 20.08 -29.29
C ILE A 367 26.75 19.13 -29.89
N LYS A 368 27.57 18.51 -29.03
CA LYS A 368 28.65 17.59 -29.43
C LYS A 368 28.10 16.28 -30.00
N ASN A 369 27.17 15.64 -29.30
CA ASN A 369 26.52 14.40 -29.73
C ASN A 369 25.01 14.60 -29.82
N GLU A 370 24.56 15.28 -30.88
CA GLU A 370 23.15 15.60 -31.08
C GLU A 370 22.27 14.35 -31.13
N LYS A 371 22.76 13.25 -31.73
CA LYS A 371 22.04 11.98 -31.80
C LYS A 371 21.72 11.42 -30.41
N LEU A 372 22.69 11.42 -29.50
CA LEU A 372 22.49 10.96 -28.12
C LEU A 372 21.48 11.83 -27.37
N VAL A 373 21.61 13.15 -27.48
CA VAL A 373 20.70 14.11 -26.84
C VAL A 373 19.28 13.93 -27.35
N MET A 374 19.09 13.83 -28.67
CA MET A 374 17.78 13.64 -29.29
C MET A 374 17.16 12.28 -28.95
N CYS A 375 17.96 11.20 -28.92
CA CYS A 375 17.48 9.88 -28.50
C CYS A 375 16.98 9.89 -27.05
N THR A 376 17.72 10.55 -26.14
CA THR A 376 17.33 10.65 -24.73
C THR A 376 16.09 11.52 -24.55
N LEU A 377 16.01 12.63 -25.29
CA LEU A 377 14.84 13.51 -25.32
C LEU A 377 13.58 12.76 -25.81
N GLU A 378 13.71 11.92 -26.83
CA GLU A 378 12.59 11.12 -27.34
C GLU A 378 12.14 10.04 -26.38
N LYS A 379 13.08 9.38 -25.67
CA LYS A 379 12.78 8.44 -24.59
C LYS A 379 11.94 9.11 -23.50
N VAL A 380 12.42 10.22 -22.94
CA VAL A 380 11.71 10.90 -21.84
C VAL A 380 10.41 11.54 -22.29
N ASN A 381 10.34 12.08 -23.52
CA ASN A 381 9.08 12.56 -24.07
C ASN A 381 8.07 11.43 -24.25
N GLY A 382 8.49 10.25 -24.71
CA GLY A 382 7.59 9.09 -24.83
C GLY A 382 7.00 8.66 -23.49
N LEU A 383 7.83 8.63 -22.45
CA LEU A 383 7.40 8.35 -21.07
C LEU A 383 6.37 9.36 -20.58
N VAL A 384 6.66 10.66 -20.70
CA VAL A 384 5.75 11.73 -20.26
C VAL A 384 4.45 11.73 -21.09
N SER A 385 4.54 11.56 -22.42
CA SER A 385 3.36 11.47 -23.29
C SER A 385 2.46 10.28 -22.92
N SER A 386 3.05 9.15 -22.51
CA SER A 386 2.28 7.99 -22.03
C SER A 386 1.48 8.32 -20.77
N LYS A 387 2.08 9.05 -19.81
CA LYS A 387 1.40 9.52 -18.59
C LYS A 387 0.25 10.48 -18.90
N VAL A 388 0.48 11.44 -19.81
CA VAL A 388 -0.56 12.37 -20.26
C VAL A 388 -1.74 11.60 -20.88
N ALA A 389 -1.46 10.61 -21.73
CA ALA A 389 -2.49 9.78 -22.34
C ALA A 389 -3.27 8.95 -21.31
N GLU A 390 -2.56 8.29 -20.38
CA GLU A 390 -3.15 7.50 -19.29
C GLU A 390 -4.14 8.33 -18.46
N TYR A 391 -3.75 9.54 -18.02
CA TYR A 391 -4.65 10.38 -17.23
C TYR A 391 -5.78 10.99 -18.04
N LYS A 392 -5.54 11.31 -19.31
CA LYS A 392 -6.59 11.78 -20.19
C LYS A 392 -7.68 10.71 -20.34
N GLU A 393 -7.29 9.47 -20.63
CA GLU A 393 -8.19 8.34 -20.73
C GLU A 393 -9.00 8.15 -19.43
N PHE A 394 -8.32 8.14 -18.28
CA PHE A 394 -8.99 8.02 -16.98
C PHE A 394 -10.01 9.14 -16.69
N LEU A 395 -9.74 10.38 -17.13
CA LEU A 395 -10.62 11.53 -16.89
C LEU A 395 -11.80 11.62 -17.89
N GLU A 396 -11.67 10.98 -19.06
CA GLU A 396 -12.70 10.94 -20.11
C GLU A 396 -13.68 9.77 -19.95
N LEU A 397 -13.23 8.64 -19.38
CA LEU A 397 -14.09 7.61 -18.79
C LEU A 397 -14.90 8.25 -17.66
#